data_AF-A0A7L3W996-F1
#
_entry.id   AF-A0A7L3W996-F1
#
_cell.length_a   1.000
_cell.length_b   1.000
_cell.length_c   1.000
_cell.angle_alpha   90.00
_cell.angle_beta   90.00
_cell.angle_gamma   90.00
#
_symmetry.space_group_name_H-M   'P 1'
#
loop_
_entity.id
_entity.type
_entity.pdbx_description
1 polymer ?
#
loop_
_entity_poly.entity_id
_entity_poly.type
_entity_poly.pdbx_seq_one_letter_code
_entity_poly.pdbx_strand_id
1 'polypeptide(L)'
;RLGKMMIMGCIFHVGDAVCTISAATCFPEPFISEGKRLGYVHRNFAGSRFSDHVALLSAFQAWDDVRMGGEEAEKRFCEHKRLSMATLRMTWEAKVQLKDILISSGFPEECLMTQPFNNTGPDNNLDVVISLLAFGVYPNVCYHKEKRKILTTEGHNALIHKSSVNCPFSSQEIKYPSPFFVFGEKIRTRAISAKAMTLVSPLQLLLFASNKVLSDGELILVDDWIKLRMPHNVAACITALRAAMEALVVEVTKDPDIIRQLAPADERMLNTIRQISRPSAAGIRLMGAHMRYGDGPRPPKMARYDNGSGFRGWGGYLHGPGYQGRGCSGYRYSGRRSRGRGYQGSPGGRYRGGGYGGGCGDPGWGGW
;
A
#
# COMPACT_ATOMS: atom_id res chain seq x y z
N ARG A 1 -17.35 3.39 -14.20
CA ARG A 1 -16.95 3.68 -12.80
C ARG A 1 -15.85 4.74 -12.74
N LEU A 2 -14.72 4.55 -13.42
CA LEU A 2 -13.62 5.55 -13.44
C LEU A 2 -14.05 6.96 -13.91
N GLY A 3 -14.84 7.08 -14.99
CA GLY A 3 -15.37 8.40 -15.41
C GLY A 3 -16.25 9.06 -14.34
N LYS A 4 -17.18 8.31 -13.74
CA LYS A 4 -18.00 8.81 -12.61
C LYS A 4 -17.15 9.19 -11.40
N MET A 5 -16.07 8.45 -11.12
CA MET A 5 -15.09 8.81 -10.08
C MET A 5 -14.39 10.14 -10.37
N MET A 6 -14.03 10.42 -11.63
CA MET A 6 -13.44 11.71 -12.02
C MET A 6 -14.42 12.88 -11.82
N ILE A 7 -15.68 12.70 -12.22
CA ILE A 7 -16.74 13.70 -12.01
C ILE A 7 -16.92 13.96 -10.51
N MET A 8 -16.99 12.90 -9.69
CA MET A 8 -17.03 13.05 -8.23
C MET A 8 -15.76 13.75 -7.70
N GLY A 9 -14.60 13.49 -8.29
CA GLY A 9 -13.36 14.20 -7.97
C GLY A 9 -13.48 15.71 -8.20
N CYS A 10 -14.13 16.12 -9.30
CA CYS A 10 -14.43 17.53 -9.58
C CYS A 10 -15.37 18.11 -8.52
N ILE A 11 -16.47 17.43 -8.20
CA ILE A 11 -17.44 17.86 -7.17
C ILE A 11 -16.76 18.07 -5.79
N PHE A 12 -15.78 17.24 -5.45
CA PHE A 12 -15.05 17.35 -4.19
C PHE A 12 -13.83 18.30 -4.24
N HIS A 13 -13.53 18.92 -5.38
CA HIS A 13 -12.30 19.70 -5.64
C HIS A 13 -11.01 18.90 -5.41
N VAL A 14 -11.02 17.63 -5.79
CA VAL A 14 -9.86 16.72 -5.81
C VAL A 14 -9.60 16.14 -7.20
N GLY A 15 -10.13 16.79 -8.25
CA GLY A 15 -10.12 16.27 -9.61
C GLY A 15 -8.73 16.01 -10.17
N ASP A 16 -7.75 16.87 -9.86
CA ASP A 16 -6.35 16.70 -10.29
C ASP A 16 -5.72 15.39 -9.79
N ALA A 17 -5.97 15.05 -8.52
CA ALA A 17 -5.48 13.83 -7.89
C ALA A 17 -6.12 12.59 -8.51
N VAL A 18 -7.43 12.64 -8.74
CA VAL A 18 -8.18 11.55 -9.36
C VAL A 18 -7.77 11.35 -10.81
N CYS A 19 -7.52 12.42 -11.57
CA CYS A 19 -6.97 12.35 -12.92
C CYS A 19 -5.56 11.74 -12.92
N THR A 20 -4.70 12.16 -11.99
CA THR A 20 -3.34 11.61 -11.83
C THR A 20 -3.37 10.10 -11.57
N ILE A 21 -4.19 9.66 -10.59
CA ILE A 21 -4.32 8.24 -10.26
C ILE A 21 -4.88 7.47 -11.45
N SER A 22 -5.92 7.99 -12.10
CA SER A 22 -6.57 7.33 -13.24
C SER A 22 -5.61 7.20 -14.43
N ALA A 23 -4.90 8.26 -14.80
CA ALA A 23 -3.88 8.24 -15.85
C ALA A 23 -2.80 7.21 -15.55
N ALA A 24 -2.35 7.13 -14.29
CA ALA A 24 -1.32 6.19 -13.90
C ALA A 24 -1.75 4.73 -14.04
N THR A 25 -3.05 4.41 -13.93
CA THR A 25 -3.54 3.03 -14.13
C THR A 25 -3.42 2.54 -15.58
N CYS A 26 -3.23 3.45 -16.54
CA CYS A 26 -3.03 3.11 -17.95
C CYS A 26 -1.60 2.64 -18.27
N PHE A 27 -0.67 2.80 -17.33
CA PHE A 27 0.76 2.52 -17.52
C PHE A 27 1.30 1.56 -16.46
N PRO A 28 2.47 0.94 -16.69
CA PRO A 28 3.19 0.25 -15.62
C PRO A 28 3.50 1.18 -14.43
N GLU A 29 3.62 0.62 -13.22
CA GLU A 29 3.99 1.41 -12.03
C GLU A 29 5.37 2.07 -12.24
N PRO A 30 5.57 3.34 -11.84
CA PRO A 30 6.84 4.03 -12.04
C PRO A 30 7.98 3.49 -11.16
N PHE A 31 7.70 2.63 -10.18
CA PHE A 31 8.69 2.11 -9.24
C PHE A 31 9.55 0.99 -9.85
N ILE A 32 10.87 1.21 -9.97
CA ILE A 32 11.79 0.22 -10.54
C ILE A 32 12.28 -0.75 -9.45
N SER A 33 11.70 -1.95 -9.41
CA SER A 33 12.05 -2.99 -8.43
C SER A 33 12.67 -4.27 -9.00
N GLU A 34 12.88 -4.38 -10.31
CA GLU A 34 13.51 -5.53 -10.99
C GLU A 34 12.91 -6.89 -10.55
N GLY A 35 11.59 -6.93 -10.33
CA GLY A 35 10.89 -8.13 -9.90
C GLY A 35 11.10 -8.51 -8.42
N LYS A 36 11.73 -7.66 -7.61
CA LYS A 36 11.85 -7.79 -6.15
C LYS A 36 10.70 -7.06 -5.44
N ARG A 37 10.66 -7.18 -4.11
CA ARG A 37 9.74 -6.40 -3.28
C ARG A 37 10.14 -4.93 -3.30
N LEU A 38 9.17 -4.02 -3.19
CA LEU A 38 9.47 -2.60 -3.07
C LEU A 38 10.35 -2.34 -1.85
N GLY A 39 11.42 -1.57 -2.08
CA GLY A 39 12.35 -1.12 -1.05
C GLY A 39 11.78 0.01 -0.20
N TYR A 40 12.53 0.43 0.82
CA TYR A 40 12.13 1.50 1.74
C TYR A 40 11.88 2.84 1.05
N VAL A 41 12.70 3.18 0.04
CA VAL A 41 12.56 4.41 -0.76
C VAL A 41 11.16 4.53 -1.36
N HIS A 42 10.64 3.46 -1.98
CA HIS A 42 9.32 3.47 -2.61
C HIS A 42 8.19 3.48 -1.57
N ARG A 43 8.34 2.72 -0.47
CA ARG A 43 7.34 2.68 0.59
C ARG A 43 7.19 3.99 1.35
N ASN A 44 8.25 4.77 1.45
CA ASN A 44 8.19 6.08 2.10
C ASN A 44 7.22 7.05 1.42
N PHE A 45 6.94 6.88 0.12
CA PHE A 45 5.91 7.65 -0.57
C PHE A 45 4.49 7.30 -0.11
N ALA A 46 4.25 6.13 0.48
CA ALA A 46 2.93 5.77 1.03
C ALA A 46 2.63 6.48 2.36
N GLY A 47 3.66 7.03 3.03
CA GLY A 47 3.57 7.61 4.36
C GLY A 47 2.91 6.65 5.36
N SER A 48 1.88 7.13 6.07
CA SER A 48 1.08 6.36 7.02
C SER A 48 -0.22 5.82 6.42
N ARG A 49 -0.41 5.94 5.09
CA ARG A 49 -1.69 5.62 4.43
C ARG A 49 -1.83 4.16 3.98
N PHE A 50 -0.75 3.37 3.98
CA PHE A 50 -0.78 1.96 3.54
C PHE A 50 -1.43 1.78 2.15
N SER A 51 -1.04 2.65 1.21
CA SER A 51 -1.68 2.75 -0.11
C SER A 51 -0.65 2.88 -1.23
N ASP A 52 -0.74 1.97 -2.20
CA ASP A 52 0.03 2.01 -3.44
C ASP A 52 -0.35 3.22 -4.29
N HIS A 53 -1.63 3.57 -4.35
CA HIS A 53 -2.11 4.74 -5.11
C HIS A 53 -1.66 6.05 -4.47
N VAL A 54 -1.65 6.17 -3.13
CA VAL A 54 -1.08 7.32 -2.43
C VAL A 54 0.44 7.38 -2.63
N ALA A 55 1.13 6.24 -2.63
CA ALA A 55 2.56 6.19 -2.92
C ALA A 55 2.86 6.71 -4.33
N LEU A 56 2.07 6.27 -5.31
CA LEU A 56 2.17 6.75 -6.69
C LEU A 56 1.91 8.25 -6.78
N LEU A 57 0.81 8.73 -6.19
CA LEU A 57 0.45 10.15 -6.20
C LEU A 57 1.56 11.01 -5.55
N SER A 58 2.08 10.58 -4.40
CA SER A 58 3.15 11.30 -3.69
C SER A 58 4.46 11.31 -4.47
N ALA A 59 4.80 10.20 -5.15
CA ALA A 59 5.98 10.13 -6.01
C ALA A 59 5.83 11.02 -7.25
N PHE A 60 4.63 11.05 -7.83
CA PHE A 60 4.31 11.92 -8.96
C PHE A 60 4.39 13.39 -8.57
N GLN A 61 3.80 13.81 -7.45
CA GLN A 61 3.88 15.21 -6.97
C GLN A 61 5.32 15.65 -6.70
N ALA A 62 6.10 14.81 -6.02
CA ALA A 62 7.51 15.10 -5.76
C ALA A 62 8.34 15.20 -7.05
N TRP A 63 8.04 14.36 -8.06
CA TRP A 63 8.69 14.46 -9.38
C TRP A 63 8.24 15.72 -10.15
N ASP A 64 6.95 16.05 -10.10
CA ASP A 64 6.35 17.21 -10.77
C ASP A 64 6.95 18.53 -10.27
N ASP A 65 7.22 18.62 -8.95
CA ASP A 65 7.92 19.76 -8.36
C ASP A 65 9.39 19.84 -8.82
N VAL A 66 10.10 18.71 -8.83
CA VAL A 66 11.53 18.68 -9.17
C VAL A 66 11.79 18.92 -10.65
N ARG A 67 10.94 18.42 -11.56
CA ARG A 67 11.13 18.60 -13.00
C ARG A 67 11.06 20.06 -13.44
N MET A 68 10.44 20.94 -12.63
CA MET A 68 10.46 22.39 -12.86
C MET A 68 11.87 22.98 -12.76
N GLY A 69 12.81 22.29 -12.11
CA GLY A 69 14.23 22.64 -12.08
C GLY A 69 15.04 22.20 -13.31
N GLY A 70 14.39 21.64 -14.34
CA GLY A 70 15.01 21.20 -15.58
C GLY A 70 15.33 19.70 -15.65
N GLU A 71 15.70 19.23 -16.84
CA GLU A 71 15.86 17.80 -17.15
C GLU A 71 16.95 17.10 -16.32
N GLU A 72 18.05 17.79 -16.00
CA GLU A 72 19.10 17.23 -15.15
C GLU A 72 18.63 16.99 -13.71
N ALA A 73 17.80 17.89 -13.16
CA ALA A 73 17.21 17.72 -11.84
C ALA A 73 16.22 16.54 -11.84
N GLU A 74 15.39 16.46 -12.88
CA GLU A 74 14.45 15.35 -13.11
C GLU A 74 15.18 13.99 -13.17
N LYS A 75 16.24 13.90 -13.99
CA LYS A 75 17.05 12.70 -14.15
C LYS A 75 17.67 12.26 -12.82
N ARG A 76 18.32 13.17 -12.09
CA ARG A 76 18.92 12.88 -10.78
C ARG A 76 17.89 12.39 -9.77
N PHE A 77 16.69 12.98 -9.76
CA PHE A 77 15.62 12.54 -8.88
C PHE A 77 15.14 11.12 -9.21
N CYS A 78 14.88 10.84 -10.49
CA CYS A 78 14.45 9.52 -10.95
C CYS A 78 15.51 8.45 -10.68
N GLU A 79 16.79 8.74 -10.92
CA GLU A 79 17.91 7.85 -10.59
C GLU A 79 17.97 7.57 -9.08
N HIS A 80 17.94 8.63 -8.25
CA HIS A 80 18.04 8.51 -6.81
C HIS A 80 16.84 7.77 -6.18
N LYS A 81 15.63 8.02 -6.68
CA LYS A 81 14.39 7.38 -6.19
C LYS A 81 14.07 6.06 -6.89
N ARG A 82 14.88 5.66 -7.87
CA ARG A 82 14.65 4.47 -8.73
C ARG A 82 13.25 4.49 -9.35
N LEU A 83 12.95 5.58 -10.06
CA LEU A 83 11.68 5.80 -10.75
C LEU A 83 11.88 5.81 -12.27
N SER A 84 10.89 5.32 -13.00
CA SER A 84 10.83 5.41 -14.46
C SER A 84 10.38 6.81 -14.87
N MET A 85 11.33 7.61 -15.33
CA MET A 85 11.09 8.95 -15.86
C MET A 85 10.11 8.94 -17.04
N ALA A 86 10.26 7.96 -17.95
CA ALA A 86 9.36 7.79 -19.09
C ALA A 86 7.91 7.54 -18.64
N THR A 87 7.71 6.67 -17.64
CA THR A 87 6.37 6.40 -17.08
C THR A 87 5.75 7.64 -16.46
N LEU A 88 6.53 8.45 -15.73
CA LEU A 88 6.05 9.67 -15.11
C LEU A 88 5.65 10.73 -16.15
N ARG A 89 6.47 10.92 -17.20
CA ARG A 89 6.14 11.80 -18.34
C ARG A 89 4.86 11.35 -19.07
N MET A 90 4.74 10.07 -19.42
CA MET A 90 3.51 9.52 -20.04
C MET A 90 2.28 9.70 -19.14
N THR A 91 2.44 9.50 -17.82
CA THR A 91 1.36 9.72 -16.85
C THR A 91 0.93 11.18 -16.82
N TRP A 92 1.89 12.11 -16.90
CA TRP A 92 1.60 13.54 -16.96
C TRP A 92 0.84 13.92 -18.23
N GLU A 93 1.27 13.43 -19.40
CA GLU A 93 0.58 13.67 -20.67
C GLU A 93 -0.88 13.17 -20.63
N ALA A 94 -1.09 11.93 -20.18
CA ALA A 94 -2.43 11.37 -20.05
C ALA A 94 -3.27 12.13 -19.00
N LYS A 95 -2.67 12.58 -17.89
CA LYS A 95 -3.35 13.41 -16.89
C LYS A 95 -3.83 14.73 -17.51
N VAL A 96 -3.00 15.40 -18.30
CA VAL A 96 -3.35 16.65 -18.97
C VAL A 96 -4.51 16.41 -19.95
N GLN A 97 -4.44 15.35 -20.77
CA GLN A 97 -5.54 15.00 -21.68
C GLN A 97 -6.87 14.78 -20.94
N LEU A 98 -6.85 14.11 -19.78
CA LEU A 98 -8.06 13.94 -18.96
C LEU A 98 -8.59 15.27 -18.43
N LYS A 99 -7.71 16.18 -18.00
CA LYS A 99 -8.12 17.52 -17.55
C LYS A 99 -8.72 18.33 -18.69
N ASP A 100 -8.10 18.31 -19.87
CA ASP A 100 -8.58 19.02 -21.05
C ASP A 100 -9.96 18.51 -21.50
N ILE A 101 -10.18 17.19 -21.45
CA ILE A 101 -11.50 16.58 -21.72
C ILE A 101 -12.55 17.09 -20.73
N LEU A 102 -12.23 17.17 -19.43
CA LEU A 102 -13.17 17.67 -18.43
C LEU A 102 -13.46 19.17 -18.63
N ILE A 103 -12.43 19.98 -18.84
CA ILE A 103 -12.58 21.43 -19.07
C ILE A 103 -13.39 21.71 -20.35
N SER A 104 -13.07 21.02 -21.44
CA SER A 104 -13.83 21.14 -22.70
C SER A 104 -15.27 20.62 -22.59
N SER A 105 -15.55 19.76 -21.61
CA SER A 105 -16.90 19.33 -21.25
C SER A 105 -17.63 20.32 -20.32
N GLY A 106 -17.03 21.47 -20.00
CA GLY A 106 -17.64 22.54 -19.20
C GLY A 106 -17.28 22.52 -17.71
N PHE A 107 -16.45 21.58 -17.24
CA PHE A 107 -16.07 21.54 -15.83
C PHE A 107 -15.15 22.73 -15.46
N PRO A 108 -15.39 23.41 -14.32
CA PRO A 108 -14.55 24.52 -13.88
C PRO A 108 -13.07 24.11 -13.67
N GLU A 109 -12.12 24.94 -14.10
CA GLU A 109 -10.69 24.66 -13.89
C GLU A 109 -10.32 24.57 -12.40
N GLU A 110 -11.06 25.27 -11.54
CA GLU A 110 -10.84 25.35 -10.10
C GLU A 110 -10.97 23.99 -9.41
N CYS A 111 -11.82 23.08 -9.93
CA CYS A 111 -11.93 21.73 -9.37
C CYS A 111 -10.82 20.78 -9.83
N LEU A 112 -9.99 21.21 -10.78
CA LEU A 112 -8.87 20.49 -11.37
C LEU A 112 -7.51 21.11 -11.01
N MET A 113 -7.47 22.03 -10.06
CA MET A 113 -6.23 22.61 -9.57
C MET A 113 -5.39 21.58 -8.82
N THR A 114 -4.08 21.59 -9.06
CA THR A 114 -3.12 20.79 -8.32
C THR A 114 -3.11 21.23 -6.86
N GLN A 115 -3.22 20.28 -5.93
CA GLN A 115 -3.14 20.54 -4.49
C GLN A 115 -2.12 19.61 -3.84
N PRO A 116 -1.30 20.09 -2.89
CA PRO A 116 -0.39 19.23 -2.15
C PRO A 116 -1.17 18.35 -1.16
N PHE A 117 -0.75 17.10 -1.00
CA PHE A 117 -1.35 16.18 -0.03
C PHE A 117 -0.36 15.76 1.07
N ASN A 118 -0.88 15.60 2.29
CA ASN A 118 -0.13 15.03 3.40
C ASN A 118 -0.42 13.53 3.58
N ASN A 119 0.54 12.71 3.17
CA ASN A 119 0.50 11.26 3.29
C ASN A 119 0.92 10.73 4.68
N THR A 120 1.40 11.56 5.62
CA THR A 120 1.87 11.11 6.95
C THR A 120 0.96 11.53 8.11
N GLY A 121 0.21 12.61 7.95
CA GLY A 121 -0.74 13.14 8.93
C GLY A 121 -2.18 13.15 8.43
N PRO A 122 -3.09 13.77 9.19
CA PRO A 122 -4.47 13.98 8.76
C PRO A 122 -4.53 14.85 7.50
N ASP A 123 -5.33 14.43 6.53
CA ASP A 123 -5.61 15.18 5.30
C ASP A 123 -6.96 14.69 4.77
N ASN A 124 -7.99 15.52 4.96
CA ASN A 124 -9.37 15.15 4.62
C ASN A 124 -9.58 15.06 3.10
N ASN A 125 -8.84 15.84 2.30
CA ASN A 125 -8.95 15.77 0.84
C ASN A 125 -8.34 14.47 0.33
N LEU A 126 -7.19 14.06 0.88
CA LEU A 126 -6.62 12.74 0.58
C LEU A 126 -7.54 11.59 1.02
N ASP A 127 -8.21 11.73 2.17
CA ASP A 127 -9.19 10.75 2.66
C ASP A 127 -10.39 10.62 1.70
N VAL A 128 -10.86 11.73 1.11
CA VAL A 128 -11.86 11.71 0.03
C VAL A 128 -11.31 11.03 -1.22
N VAL A 129 -10.08 11.33 -1.66
CA VAL A 129 -9.46 10.67 -2.81
C VAL A 129 -9.42 9.15 -2.63
N ILE A 130 -9.05 8.66 -1.44
CA ILE A 130 -9.08 7.22 -1.10
C ILE A 130 -10.51 6.65 -1.16
N SER A 131 -11.50 7.43 -0.72
CA SER A 131 -12.91 7.03 -0.75
C SER A 131 -13.44 6.90 -2.18
N LEU A 132 -13.12 7.88 -3.04
CA LEU A 132 -13.48 7.88 -4.46
C LEU A 132 -12.74 6.77 -5.21
N LEU A 133 -11.48 6.52 -4.89
CA LEU A 133 -10.72 5.39 -5.41
C LEU A 133 -11.42 4.06 -5.08
N ALA A 134 -11.90 3.89 -3.84
CA ALA A 134 -12.65 2.70 -3.46
C ALA A 134 -13.89 2.50 -4.34
N PHE A 135 -14.62 3.56 -4.67
CA PHE A 135 -15.70 3.53 -5.65
C PHE A 135 -15.21 3.14 -7.07
N GLY A 136 -14.08 3.71 -7.50
CA GLY A 136 -13.51 3.47 -8.82
C GLY A 136 -13.11 2.03 -9.08
N VAL A 137 -12.53 1.36 -8.07
CA VAL A 137 -12.01 0.00 -8.18
C VAL A 137 -12.94 -1.08 -7.63
N TYR A 138 -14.07 -0.73 -6.98
CA TYR A 138 -15.11 -1.69 -6.61
C TYR A 138 -15.50 -2.54 -7.84
N PRO A 139 -15.69 -3.87 -7.74
CA PRO A 139 -15.83 -4.71 -6.54
C PRO A 139 -14.52 -5.30 -5.98
N ASN A 140 -13.36 -4.75 -6.36
CA ASN A 140 -12.05 -5.24 -5.93
C ASN A 140 -11.75 -4.88 -4.47
N VAL A 141 -12.43 -5.56 -3.55
CA VAL A 141 -12.26 -5.44 -2.10
C VAL A 141 -11.62 -6.74 -1.58
N CYS A 142 -10.78 -6.63 -0.56
CA CYS A 142 -10.23 -7.78 0.12
C CYS A 142 -10.02 -7.53 1.61
N TYR A 143 -9.97 -8.63 2.35
CA TYR A 143 -9.69 -8.69 3.79
C TYR A 143 -8.32 -9.32 4.01
N HIS A 144 -7.45 -8.60 4.73
CA HIS A 144 -6.15 -9.11 5.14
C HIS A 144 -6.30 -10.14 6.26
N LYS A 145 -5.74 -11.34 6.04
CA LYS A 145 -5.78 -12.43 7.04
C LYS A 145 -4.50 -12.43 7.88
N GLU A 146 -3.39 -12.75 7.26
CA GLU A 146 -2.08 -12.89 7.90
C GLU A 146 -0.97 -12.76 6.85
N LYS A 147 0.20 -12.27 7.24
CA LYS A 147 1.37 -12.17 6.35
C LYS A 147 1.00 -11.52 5.01
N ARG A 148 1.07 -12.28 3.91
CA ARG A 148 0.67 -11.86 2.55
C ARG A 148 -0.71 -12.36 2.15
N LYS A 149 -1.38 -13.20 2.94
CA LYS A 149 -2.65 -13.81 2.57
C LYS A 149 -3.79 -12.82 2.74
N ILE A 150 -4.61 -12.73 1.71
CA ILE A 150 -5.83 -11.94 1.68
C ILE A 150 -7.00 -12.82 1.22
N LEU A 151 -8.21 -12.41 1.57
CA LEU A 151 -9.46 -12.98 1.08
C LEU A 151 -10.16 -11.95 0.23
N THR A 152 -10.41 -12.28 -1.03
CA THR A 152 -11.16 -11.40 -1.96
C THR A 152 -12.66 -11.47 -1.70
N THR A 153 -13.43 -10.51 -2.22
CA THR A 153 -14.90 -10.51 -2.19
C THR A 153 -15.51 -11.84 -2.68
N GLU A 154 -14.86 -12.53 -3.62
CA GLU A 154 -15.28 -13.83 -4.18
C GLU A 154 -15.07 -15.01 -3.20
N GLY A 155 -14.53 -14.77 -1.99
CA GLY A 155 -14.17 -15.83 -1.05
C GLY A 155 -12.89 -16.59 -1.42
N HIS A 156 -12.18 -16.15 -2.46
CA HIS A 156 -10.92 -16.77 -2.89
C HIS A 156 -9.72 -16.21 -2.14
N ASN A 157 -8.82 -17.10 -1.73
CA ASN A 157 -7.53 -16.71 -1.16
C ASN A 157 -6.61 -16.17 -2.25
N ALA A 158 -5.98 -15.04 -1.99
CA ALA A 158 -4.96 -14.44 -2.84
C ALA A 158 -3.79 -13.94 -1.98
N LEU A 159 -2.75 -13.43 -2.65
CA LEU A 159 -1.57 -12.84 -2.01
C LEU A 159 -1.46 -11.34 -2.28
N ILE A 160 -0.90 -10.59 -1.33
CA ILE A 160 -0.40 -9.24 -1.60
C ILE A 160 0.75 -9.35 -2.60
N HIS A 161 0.64 -8.65 -3.73
CA HIS A 161 1.67 -8.67 -4.78
C HIS A 161 2.97 -8.03 -4.28
N LYS A 162 4.11 -8.53 -4.78
CA LYS A 162 5.46 -8.08 -4.34
C LYS A 162 5.73 -6.59 -4.63
N SER A 163 5.07 -6.02 -5.65
CA SER A 163 5.18 -4.60 -5.97
C SER A 163 4.32 -3.70 -5.09
N SER A 164 3.53 -4.24 -4.16
CA SER A 164 2.78 -3.41 -3.22
C SER A 164 3.67 -2.94 -2.07
N VAL A 165 3.49 -1.69 -1.65
CA VAL A 165 4.05 -1.13 -0.40
C VAL A 165 3.57 -1.90 0.84
N ASN A 166 2.40 -2.55 0.72
CA ASN A 166 1.79 -3.40 1.73
C ASN A 166 2.35 -4.85 1.72
N CYS A 167 3.24 -5.21 0.79
CA CYS A 167 3.89 -6.51 0.86
C CYS A 167 4.90 -6.52 2.02
N PRO A 168 4.84 -7.40 3.02
CA PRO A 168 5.84 -7.45 4.09
C PRO A 168 7.27 -7.72 3.56
N PHE A 169 8.31 -7.17 4.19
CA PHE A 169 9.71 -7.42 3.82
C PHE A 169 10.15 -8.86 4.09
N SER A 170 9.61 -9.52 5.13
CA SER A 170 9.89 -10.92 5.48
C SER A 170 8.76 -11.47 6.38
N SER A 171 9.06 -12.42 7.27
CA SER A 171 8.18 -12.97 8.31
C SER A 171 7.70 -11.95 9.35
N GLN A 172 8.09 -10.68 9.24
CA GLN A 172 7.51 -9.60 10.06
C GLN A 172 6.03 -9.45 9.75
N GLU A 173 5.20 -9.58 10.77
CA GLU A 173 3.77 -9.28 10.68
C GLU A 173 3.56 -7.77 10.68
N ILE A 174 2.98 -7.25 9.60
CA ILE A 174 2.47 -5.89 9.57
C ILE A 174 1.07 -5.93 10.19
N LYS A 175 0.89 -5.23 11.30
CA LYS A 175 -0.44 -5.01 11.88
C LYS A 175 -1.05 -3.77 11.23
N TYR A 176 -2.02 -3.98 10.35
CA TYR A 176 -2.73 -2.88 9.71
C TYR A 176 -3.76 -2.25 10.67
N PRO A 177 -3.99 -0.92 10.57
CA PRO A 177 -5.03 -0.24 11.35
C PRO A 177 -6.45 -0.70 11.00
N SER A 178 -6.65 -1.22 9.79
CA SER A 178 -7.89 -1.84 9.31
C SER A 178 -7.52 -3.11 8.53
N PRO A 179 -8.34 -4.17 8.55
CA PRO A 179 -8.09 -5.35 7.74
C PRO A 179 -8.56 -5.17 6.29
N PHE A 180 -9.26 -4.10 5.95
CA PHE A 180 -9.88 -3.92 4.65
C PHE A 180 -9.01 -3.14 3.67
N PHE A 181 -8.94 -3.65 2.45
CA PHE A 181 -8.24 -3.02 1.34
C PHE A 181 -9.09 -3.05 0.09
N VAL A 182 -8.97 -2.02 -0.73
CA VAL A 182 -9.32 -2.09 -2.15
C VAL A 182 -8.07 -2.32 -2.99
N PHE A 183 -8.21 -2.88 -4.19
CA PHE A 183 -7.08 -3.15 -5.08
C PHE A 183 -7.39 -2.85 -6.55
N GLY A 184 -6.38 -2.45 -7.32
CA GLY A 184 -6.55 -2.10 -8.74
C GLY A 184 -6.75 -3.32 -9.64
N GLU A 185 -5.88 -4.33 -9.52
CA GLU A 185 -5.87 -5.48 -10.42
C GLU A 185 -5.57 -6.82 -9.73
N LYS A 186 -6.16 -7.91 -10.28
CA LYS A 186 -5.92 -9.30 -9.87
C LYS A 186 -5.03 -9.96 -10.92
N ILE A 187 -3.82 -10.34 -10.53
CA ILE A 187 -2.85 -10.98 -11.44
C ILE A 187 -2.73 -12.46 -11.09
N ARG A 188 -2.83 -13.33 -12.11
CA ARG A 188 -2.58 -14.77 -11.98
C ARG A 188 -1.24 -15.12 -12.62
N THR A 189 -0.26 -15.46 -11.79
CA THR A 189 1.00 -16.08 -12.22
C THR A 189 1.11 -17.47 -11.60
N ARG A 190 2.10 -17.71 -10.73
CA ARG A 190 2.20 -18.93 -9.90
C ARG A 190 1.14 -18.96 -8.79
N ALA A 191 0.72 -17.79 -8.33
CA ALA A 191 -0.36 -17.61 -7.36
C ALA A 191 -1.17 -16.38 -7.75
N ILE A 192 -2.46 -16.38 -7.39
CA ILE A 192 -3.33 -15.21 -7.54
C ILE A 192 -2.84 -14.13 -6.56
N SER A 193 -2.57 -12.94 -7.06
CA SER A 193 -2.12 -11.81 -6.25
C SER A 193 -2.88 -10.53 -6.58
N ALA A 194 -3.16 -9.71 -5.57
CA ALA A 194 -3.72 -8.37 -5.72
C ALA A 194 -2.59 -7.34 -5.78
N LYS A 195 -2.68 -6.41 -6.74
CA LYS A 195 -1.73 -5.30 -6.95
C LYS A 195 -2.47 -3.96 -6.84
N ALA A 196 -1.71 -2.88 -6.60
CA ALA A 196 -2.23 -1.55 -6.33
C ALA A 196 -3.24 -1.55 -5.17
N MET A 197 -2.80 -1.97 -3.99
CA MET A 197 -3.61 -2.10 -2.78
C MET A 197 -3.70 -0.79 -2.01
N THR A 198 -4.85 -0.48 -1.43
CA THR A 198 -5.10 0.71 -0.62
C THR A 198 -5.95 0.36 0.59
N LEU A 199 -5.41 0.66 1.78
CA LEU A 199 -6.14 0.51 3.04
C LEU A 199 -7.36 1.42 3.04
N VAL A 200 -8.51 0.87 3.42
CA VAL A 200 -9.77 1.62 3.55
C VAL A 200 -10.44 1.34 4.89
N SER A 201 -11.23 2.30 5.35
CA SER A 201 -12.07 2.11 6.53
C SER A 201 -13.37 1.37 6.17
N PRO A 202 -14.00 0.69 7.14
CA PRO A 202 -15.33 0.13 6.96
C PRO A 202 -16.38 1.16 6.52
N LEU A 203 -16.27 2.41 6.97
CA LEU A 203 -17.20 3.47 6.59
C LEU A 203 -17.00 3.90 5.13
N GLN A 204 -15.76 3.94 4.63
CA GLN A 204 -15.49 4.17 3.21
C GLN A 204 -16.07 3.06 2.34
N LEU A 205 -15.98 1.80 2.77
CA LEU A 205 -16.64 0.69 2.09
C LEU A 205 -18.17 0.83 2.12
N LEU A 206 -18.74 1.11 3.29
CA LEU A 206 -20.17 1.32 3.47
C LEU A 206 -20.70 2.52 2.70
N LEU A 207 -19.87 3.52 2.36
CA LEU A 207 -20.30 4.67 1.58
C LEU A 207 -20.07 4.49 0.06
N PHE A 208 -18.94 3.91 -0.35
CA PHE A 208 -18.50 3.96 -1.75
C PHE A 208 -18.24 2.62 -2.42
N ALA A 209 -18.10 1.53 -1.66
CA ALA A 209 -17.67 0.23 -2.19
C ALA A 209 -18.53 -0.91 -1.63
N SER A 210 -19.85 -0.77 -1.80
CA SER A 210 -20.78 -1.88 -1.62
C SER A 210 -21.99 -1.76 -2.54
N ASN A 211 -22.62 -2.89 -2.82
CA ASN A 211 -23.84 -2.99 -3.62
C ASN A 211 -25.06 -3.33 -2.74
N LYS A 212 -24.87 -4.16 -1.71
CA LYS A 212 -25.94 -4.64 -0.84
C LYS A 212 -25.60 -4.36 0.62
N VAL A 213 -26.56 -3.83 1.36
CA VAL A 213 -26.43 -3.55 2.80
C VAL A 213 -27.69 -4.06 3.50
N LEU A 214 -27.54 -5.06 4.35
CA LEU A 214 -28.61 -5.61 5.19
C LEU A 214 -28.33 -5.25 6.64
N SER A 215 -29.39 -5.14 7.44
CA SER A 215 -29.30 -4.83 8.87
C SER A 215 -30.22 -5.76 9.65
N ASP A 216 -29.73 -6.31 10.75
CA ASP A 216 -30.55 -7.01 11.76
C ASP A 216 -30.87 -6.13 12.99
N GLY A 217 -30.34 -4.90 13.02
CA GLY A 217 -30.54 -3.91 14.09
C GLY A 217 -29.23 -3.49 14.74
N GLU A 218 -28.37 -4.46 15.05
CA GLU A 218 -27.06 -4.25 15.69
C GLU A 218 -25.89 -4.53 14.74
N LEU A 219 -26.11 -5.41 13.77
CA LEU A 219 -25.14 -5.83 12.77
C LEU A 219 -25.59 -5.40 11.38
N ILE A 220 -24.65 -4.81 10.65
CA ILE A 220 -24.79 -4.45 9.25
C ILE A 220 -23.96 -5.44 8.43
N LEU A 221 -24.63 -6.14 7.51
CA LEU A 221 -24.01 -7.06 6.57
C LEU A 221 -23.86 -6.36 5.21
N VAL A 222 -22.62 -6.12 4.82
CA VAL A 222 -22.26 -5.46 3.57
C VAL A 222 -21.76 -6.50 2.56
N ASP A 223 -22.38 -6.52 1.38
CA ASP A 223 -22.13 -7.46 0.27
C ASP A 223 -22.13 -8.94 0.67
N ASP A 224 -22.94 -9.30 1.67
CA ASP A 224 -23.10 -10.67 2.18
C ASP A 224 -21.86 -11.27 2.88
N TRP A 225 -20.79 -10.51 3.14
CA TRP A 225 -19.58 -11.03 3.80
C TRP A 225 -18.93 -10.11 4.84
N ILE A 226 -19.06 -8.78 4.70
CA ILE A 226 -18.48 -7.82 5.65
C ILE A 226 -19.50 -7.56 6.75
N LYS A 227 -19.16 -7.94 7.98
CA LYS A 227 -20.01 -7.76 9.16
C LYS A 227 -19.52 -6.57 9.98
N LEU A 228 -20.33 -5.52 10.08
CA LEU A 228 -20.02 -4.31 10.84
C LEU A 228 -20.97 -4.19 12.03
N ARG A 229 -20.44 -4.04 13.23
CA ARG A 229 -21.25 -3.74 14.41
C ARG A 229 -21.47 -2.23 14.49
N MET A 230 -22.66 -1.78 14.15
CA MET A 230 -23.04 -0.36 14.21
C MET A 230 -24.56 -0.21 14.25
N PRO A 231 -25.09 0.87 14.84
CA PRO A 231 -26.53 1.10 14.90
C PRO A 231 -27.17 1.20 13.50
N HIS A 232 -28.32 0.54 13.33
CA HIS A 232 -29.11 0.55 12.10
C HIS A 232 -29.34 1.96 11.54
N ASN A 233 -29.79 2.89 12.37
CA ASN A 233 -30.09 4.26 11.97
C ASN A 233 -28.86 4.99 11.40
N VAL A 234 -27.68 4.82 12.01
CA VAL A 234 -26.43 5.40 11.52
C VAL A 234 -26.06 4.81 10.17
N ALA A 235 -26.18 3.49 10.02
CA ALA A 235 -25.90 2.82 8.75
C ALA A 235 -26.84 3.30 7.64
N ALA A 236 -28.15 3.41 7.94
CA ALA A 236 -29.15 3.92 7.02
C ALA A 236 -28.87 5.37 6.59
N CYS A 237 -28.46 6.24 7.51
CA CYS A 237 -28.06 7.60 7.18
C CYS A 237 -26.84 7.64 6.25
N ILE A 238 -25.81 6.82 6.51
CA ILE A 238 -24.61 6.76 5.66
C ILE A 238 -24.95 6.22 4.27
N THR A 239 -25.78 5.19 4.17
CA THR A 239 -26.17 4.65 2.87
C THR A 239 -27.10 5.59 2.10
N ALA A 240 -27.94 6.38 2.78
CA ALA A 240 -28.80 7.39 2.14
C ALA A 240 -27.99 8.49 1.44
N LEU A 241 -26.79 8.84 1.94
CA LEU A 241 -25.89 9.80 1.28
C LEU A 241 -25.50 9.36 -0.14
N ARG A 242 -25.53 8.05 -0.43
CA ARG A 242 -25.23 7.53 -1.76
C ARG A 242 -26.21 8.06 -2.80
N ALA A 243 -27.51 7.94 -2.53
CA ALA A 243 -28.54 8.41 -3.46
C ALA A 243 -28.46 9.92 -3.68
N ALA A 244 -28.20 10.69 -2.62
CA ALA A 244 -28.01 12.13 -2.73
C ALA A 244 -26.75 12.50 -3.55
N MET A 245 -25.64 11.79 -3.34
CA MET A 245 -24.43 11.97 -4.15
C MET A 245 -24.66 11.58 -5.62
N GLU A 246 -25.43 10.53 -5.89
CA GLU A 246 -25.79 10.15 -7.26
C GLU A 246 -26.67 11.19 -7.94
N ALA A 247 -27.65 11.75 -7.23
CA ALA A 247 -28.47 12.84 -7.73
C ALA A 247 -27.61 14.06 -8.08
N LEU A 248 -26.68 14.45 -7.19
CA LEU A 248 -25.77 15.56 -7.46
C LEU A 248 -24.87 15.30 -8.68
N VAL A 249 -24.36 14.08 -8.85
CA VAL A 249 -23.60 13.70 -10.05
C VAL A 249 -24.43 13.90 -11.32
N VAL A 250 -25.72 13.53 -11.29
CA VAL A 250 -26.62 13.72 -12.44
C VAL A 250 -26.83 15.21 -12.73
N GLU A 251 -27.05 16.04 -11.73
CA GLU A 251 -27.21 17.49 -11.91
C GLU A 251 -25.94 18.13 -12.49
N VAL A 252 -24.77 17.81 -11.92
CA VAL A 252 -23.47 18.29 -12.41
C VAL A 252 -23.18 17.84 -13.83
N THR A 253 -23.63 16.64 -14.24
CA THR A 253 -23.45 16.21 -15.64
C THR A 253 -24.34 16.96 -16.64
N LYS A 254 -25.43 17.58 -16.19
CA LYS A 254 -26.28 18.42 -17.04
C LYS A 254 -25.70 19.83 -17.16
N ASP A 255 -25.21 20.37 -16.05
CA ASP A 255 -24.58 21.69 -15.97
C ASP A 255 -23.38 21.63 -15.02
N PRO A 256 -22.15 21.45 -15.53
CA PRO A 256 -20.97 21.34 -14.68
C PRO A 256 -20.59 22.63 -13.95
N ASP A 257 -21.07 23.80 -14.40
CA ASP A 257 -20.71 25.10 -13.82
C ASP A 257 -21.29 25.27 -12.40
N ILE A 258 -22.34 24.52 -12.04
CA ILE A 258 -22.91 24.51 -10.69
C ILE A 258 -21.91 24.13 -9.60
N ILE A 259 -20.79 23.46 -9.95
CA ILE A 259 -19.70 23.17 -9.00
C ILE A 259 -19.15 24.46 -8.36
N ARG A 260 -19.17 25.59 -9.09
CA ARG A 260 -18.70 26.89 -8.57
C ARG A 260 -19.54 27.36 -7.38
N GLN A 261 -20.83 27.03 -7.38
CA GLN A 261 -21.77 27.43 -6.34
C GLN A 261 -22.87 26.39 -6.17
N LEU A 262 -22.59 25.40 -5.32
CA LEU A 262 -23.54 24.34 -5.01
C LEU A 262 -24.66 24.83 -4.09
N ALA A 263 -25.81 24.14 -4.13
CA ALA A 263 -26.87 24.42 -3.19
C ALA A 263 -26.40 24.14 -1.74
N PRO A 264 -26.86 24.90 -0.73
CA PRO A 264 -26.42 24.70 0.65
C PRO A 264 -26.66 23.29 1.19
N ALA A 265 -27.65 22.57 0.65
CA ALA A 265 -27.90 21.17 1.01
C ALA A 265 -26.79 20.24 0.50
N ASP A 266 -26.34 20.42 -0.73
CA ASP A 266 -25.27 19.65 -1.35
C ASP A 266 -23.93 19.92 -0.65
N GLU A 267 -23.63 21.19 -0.33
CA GLU A 267 -22.42 21.53 0.42
C GLU A 267 -22.39 20.84 1.80
N ARG A 268 -23.51 20.83 2.53
CA ARG A 268 -23.62 20.12 3.81
C ARG A 268 -23.41 18.62 3.63
N MET A 269 -24.04 18.01 2.62
CA MET A 269 -23.86 16.60 2.29
C MET A 269 -22.39 16.27 1.99
N LEU A 270 -21.73 17.05 1.12
CA LEU A 270 -20.32 16.85 0.77
C LEU A 270 -19.41 17.00 2.00
N ASN A 271 -19.71 17.95 2.89
CA ASN A 271 -18.98 18.11 4.14
C ASN A 271 -19.19 16.93 5.09
N THR A 272 -20.39 16.36 5.17
CA THR A 272 -20.64 15.11 5.91
C THR A 272 -19.84 13.95 5.32
N ILE A 273 -19.81 13.80 3.99
CA ILE A 273 -19.00 12.77 3.31
C ILE A 273 -17.52 12.96 3.63
N ARG A 274 -16.98 14.19 3.58
CA ARG A 274 -15.60 14.51 3.97
C ARG A 274 -15.28 14.05 5.39
N GLN A 275 -16.20 14.21 6.34
CA GLN A 275 -15.99 13.75 7.71
C GLN A 275 -16.02 12.22 7.82
N ILE A 276 -16.95 11.54 7.12
CA ILE A 276 -17.07 10.08 7.12
C ILE A 276 -15.86 9.43 6.45
N SER A 277 -15.29 10.05 5.42
CA SER A 277 -14.10 9.58 4.71
C SER A 277 -12.86 9.45 5.61
N ARG A 278 -12.80 10.21 6.71
CA ARG A 278 -11.66 10.18 7.63
C ARG A 278 -11.52 8.81 8.30
N PRO A 279 -10.35 8.18 8.32
CA PRO A 279 -10.13 6.92 9.05
C PRO A 279 -10.55 7.00 10.52
N SER A 280 -10.34 8.17 11.16
CA SER A 280 -10.73 8.40 12.55
C SER A 280 -12.23 8.32 12.80
N ALA A 281 -13.08 8.56 11.79
CA ALA A 281 -14.53 8.41 11.91
C ALA A 281 -14.94 6.95 12.16
N ALA A 282 -14.13 5.99 11.70
CA ALA A 282 -14.28 4.57 11.97
C ALA A 282 -13.46 4.10 13.19
N GLY A 283 -12.94 5.03 14.00
CA GLY A 283 -12.05 4.71 15.13
C GLY A 283 -10.64 4.27 14.72
N ILE A 284 -10.29 4.39 13.44
CA ILE A 284 -8.98 3.98 12.94
C ILE A 284 -7.98 5.11 13.14
N ARG A 285 -6.92 4.83 13.91
CA ARG A 285 -5.77 5.73 14.05
C ARG A 285 -4.68 5.29 13.09
N LEU A 286 -4.48 6.05 12.00
CA LEU A 286 -3.30 5.89 11.17
C LEU A 286 -2.09 6.24 12.04
N MET A 287 -1.13 5.31 12.14
CA MET A 287 0.04 5.51 13.00
C MET A 287 0.81 6.75 12.55
N GLY A 288 1.10 7.67 13.49
CA GLY A 288 1.91 8.84 13.21
C GLY A 288 3.37 8.47 12.98
N ALA A 289 3.99 9.07 11.95
CA ALA A 289 5.42 9.25 11.59
C ALA A 289 6.46 8.11 11.77
N HIS A 290 6.21 7.06 12.56
CA HIS A 290 7.16 6.00 12.89
C HIS A 290 7.37 4.96 11.78
N MET A 291 6.60 5.04 10.68
CA MET A 291 6.85 4.27 9.46
C MET A 291 7.61 5.06 8.40
N ARG A 292 8.27 6.18 8.75
CA ARG A 292 9.47 6.54 7.98
C ARG A 292 10.44 5.39 8.18
N TYR A 293 10.44 4.47 7.25
CA TYR A 293 11.55 3.56 7.10
C TYR A 293 12.73 4.48 6.83
N GLY A 294 13.60 4.67 7.82
CA GLY A 294 14.78 5.54 7.72
C GLY A 294 15.75 5.03 6.64
N ASP A 295 17.05 5.19 6.85
CA ASP A 295 18.09 4.76 5.89
C ASP A 295 18.18 3.23 5.64
N GLY A 296 17.11 2.49 5.93
CA GLY A 296 17.05 1.04 5.90
C GLY A 296 17.68 0.43 7.16
N PRO A 297 17.95 -0.89 7.16
CA PRO A 297 18.73 -1.51 8.22
C PRO A 297 20.11 -0.85 8.33
N ARG A 298 20.63 -0.77 9.56
CA ARG A 298 21.97 -0.25 9.85
C ARG A 298 23.00 -0.86 8.86
N PRO A 299 23.93 -0.07 8.31
CA PRO A 299 25.01 -0.60 7.48
C PRO A 299 25.68 -1.79 8.17
N PRO A 300 26.01 -2.88 7.44
CA PRO A 300 26.77 -3.98 8.00
C PRO A 300 28.00 -3.43 8.73
N LYS A 301 28.24 -3.86 9.97
CA LYS A 301 29.49 -3.53 10.65
C LYS A 301 30.63 -4.03 9.77
N MET A 302 31.49 -3.12 9.32
CA MET A 302 32.70 -3.50 8.59
C MET A 302 33.44 -4.54 9.43
N ALA A 303 33.77 -5.68 8.82
CA ALA A 303 34.69 -6.62 9.44
C ALA A 303 35.98 -5.84 9.73
N ARG A 304 36.42 -5.82 10.99
CA ARG A 304 37.77 -5.33 11.30
C ARG A 304 38.71 -6.22 10.50
N TYR A 305 39.47 -5.62 9.59
CA TYR A 305 40.62 -6.30 8.99
C TYR A 305 41.54 -6.71 10.14
N ASP A 306 41.58 -8.00 10.42
CA ASP A 306 42.59 -8.57 11.29
C ASP A 306 43.87 -8.60 10.45
N ASN A 307 44.67 -7.54 10.55
CA ASN A 307 45.95 -7.45 9.86
C ASN A 307 46.95 -8.34 10.61
N GLY A 308 46.77 -9.64 10.47
CA GLY A 308 47.70 -10.66 10.92
C GLY A 308 48.92 -10.70 10.01
N SER A 309 49.89 -9.83 10.26
CA SER A 309 51.27 -10.03 9.80
C SER A 309 52.23 -9.71 10.94
N GLY A 310 52.78 -10.76 11.54
CA GLY A 310 53.79 -10.64 12.57
C GLY A 310 55.09 -10.02 12.05
N PHE A 311 55.75 -9.24 12.90
CA PHE A 311 57.17 -8.95 12.78
C PHE A 311 57.80 -8.88 14.18
N ARG A 312 58.85 -9.69 14.38
CA ARG A 312 59.77 -9.64 15.52
C ARG A 312 60.54 -8.31 15.51
N GLY A 313 60.79 -7.72 16.68
CA GLY A 313 61.79 -6.65 16.80
C GLY A 313 61.76 -5.86 18.11
N TRP A 314 62.55 -6.34 19.09
CA TRP A 314 63.41 -5.57 20.00
C TRP A 314 62.92 -4.29 20.71
N GLY A 315 62.84 -4.40 22.05
CA GLY A 315 63.63 -3.57 22.97
C GLY A 315 63.14 -2.16 23.33
N GLY A 316 62.88 -1.93 24.62
CA GLY A 316 62.80 -0.58 25.17
C GLY A 316 62.00 -0.47 26.46
N TYR A 317 62.69 -0.59 27.59
CA TYR A 317 62.22 -0.31 28.96
C TYR A 317 61.56 1.07 29.09
N LEU A 318 60.53 1.20 29.92
CA LEU A 318 60.52 2.20 31.01
C LEU A 318 59.39 1.97 32.02
N HIS A 319 59.83 2.03 33.28
CA HIS A 319 59.12 1.98 34.55
C HIS A 319 58.10 3.13 34.75
N GLY A 320 57.05 2.89 35.55
CA GLY A 320 56.40 3.93 36.36
C GLY A 320 54.92 3.69 36.69
N PRO A 321 54.41 4.09 37.87
CA PRO A 321 53.70 3.15 38.76
C PRO A 321 52.26 3.55 39.18
N GLY A 322 51.56 2.58 39.76
CA GLY A 322 50.61 2.77 40.86
C GLY A 322 49.16 3.14 40.50
N TYR A 323 48.18 2.32 40.91
CA TYR A 323 47.45 2.48 42.17
C TYR A 323 46.31 1.46 42.29
N GLN A 324 46.17 0.94 43.51
CA GLN A 324 45.18 -0.02 43.97
C GLN A 324 43.77 0.59 44.11
N GLY A 325 42.75 -0.24 43.92
CA GLY A 325 41.37 -0.05 44.40
C GLY A 325 40.51 -1.27 44.05
N ARG A 326 40.60 -2.39 44.78
CA ARG A 326 39.75 -2.82 45.93
C ARG A 326 38.23 -2.82 45.70
N GLY A 327 37.66 -4.04 45.81
CA GLY A 327 36.33 -4.38 46.37
C GLY A 327 35.16 -4.39 45.37
N CYS A 328 34.17 -5.27 45.40
CA CYS A 328 33.75 -6.40 46.25
C CYS A 328 32.81 -7.28 45.40
N SER A 329 32.98 -8.61 45.35
CA SER A 329 32.19 -9.65 46.06
C SER A 329 30.68 -9.67 45.80
N GLY A 330 30.15 -10.83 45.36
CA GLY A 330 28.71 -11.08 45.20
C GLY A 330 28.32 -12.45 44.63
N TYR A 331 28.60 -13.52 45.39
CA TYR A 331 27.89 -14.82 45.52
C TYR A 331 27.53 -15.76 44.33
N ARG A 332 27.80 -17.05 44.63
CA ARG A 332 27.59 -18.32 43.88
C ARG A 332 26.12 -18.82 43.92
N TYR A 333 25.79 -19.75 43.02
CA TYR A 333 25.18 -21.10 43.26
C TYR A 333 25.06 -21.81 41.87
N SER A 334 25.94 -22.73 41.46
CA SER A 334 26.04 -24.20 41.68
C SER A 334 24.86 -25.08 41.25
N GLY A 335 25.13 -26.09 40.39
CA GLY A 335 24.34 -27.34 40.26
C GLY A 335 24.33 -27.96 38.84
N ARG A 336 25.33 -28.78 38.46
CA ARG A 336 25.29 -30.27 38.29
C ARG A 336 24.34 -30.82 37.20
N ARG A 337 24.85 -31.34 36.08
CA ARG A 337 25.33 -32.74 35.77
C ARG A 337 24.21 -33.73 35.35
N SER A 338 24.30 -34.26 34.13
CA SER A 338 24.32 -35.71 33.78
C SER A 338 24.46 -35.85 32.24
N ARG A 339 25.54 -36.44 31.69
CA ARG A 339 25.75 -37.89 31.40
C ARG A 339 24.62 -38.48 30.52
N GLY A 340 24.85 -39.10 29.37
CA GLY A 340 26.08 -39.44 28.63
C GLY A 340 25.79 -40.43 27.48
N ARG A 341 26.86 -40.78 26.74
CA ARG A 341 27.09 -41.95 25.83
C ARG A 341 26.08 -42.19 24.69
N GLY A 342 26.46 -42.50 23.45
CA GLY A 342 27.76 -42.79 22.85
C GLY A 342 27.60 -43.66 21.59
N TYR A 343 28.63 -43.69 20.73
CA TYR A 343 28.97 -44.69 19.69
C TYR A 343 28.00 -44.83 18.48
N GLN A 344 28.39 -45.13 17.24
CA GLN A 344 29.63 -45.15 16.42
C GLN A 344 29.18 -45.65 15.02
N GLY A 345 29.89 -45.30 13.94
CA GLY A 345 30.03 -46.19 12.76
C GLY A 345 29.10 -45.99 11.54
N SER A 346 29.62 -45.33 10.51
CA SER A 346 29.44 -45.74 9.09
C SER A 346 30.40 -46.92 8.77
N PRO A 347 30.37 -47.65 7.62
CA PRO A 347 29.88 -47.26 6.29
C PRO A 347 29.28 -48.36 5.35
N GLY A 348 28.61 -47.92 4.28
CA GLY A 348 28.74 -48.46 2.90
C GLY A 348 27.98 -49.74 2.48
N GLY A 349 27.35 -49.70 1.29
CA GLY A 349 27.29 -50.88 0.41
C GLY A 349 26.00 -51.17 -0.40
N ARG A 350 26.05 -50.81 -1.69
CA ARG A 350 25.57 -51.54 -2.90
C ARG A 350 24.07 -51.75 -3.24
N TYR A 351 23.70 -51.14 -4.37
CA TYR A 351 23.17 -51.71 -5.63
C TYR A 351 22.37 -53.03 -5.64
N ARG A 352 21.12 -52.97 -6.12
CA ARG A 352 20.58 -53.78 -7.25
C ARG A 352 19.17 -53.32 -7.65
N GLY A 353 18.97 -52.95 -8.92
CA GLY A 353 18.00 -53.56 -9.86
C GLY A 353 16.63 -52.87 -9.80
N GLY A 354 15.94 -52.46 -10.87
CA GLY A 354 15.94 -52.82 -12.29
C GLY A 354 14.46 -52.88 -12.70
N GLY A 355 14.04 -52.26 -13.80
CA GLY A 355 12.66 -52.38 -14.28
C GLY A 355 12.23 -51.28 -15.25
N TYR A 356 12.26 -51.62 -16.54
CA TYR A 356 11.74 -50.86 -17.67
C TYR A 356 10.26 -51.22 -17.92
N GLY A 357 9.49 -50.27 -18.48
CA GLY A 357 8.13 -50.45 -18.99
C GLY A 357 7.33 -49.15 -18.78
N GLY A 358 6.95 -48.36 -19.76
CA GLY A 358 6.42 -48.71 -21.08
C GLY A 358 4.89 -48.60 -21.02
N GLY A 359 4.33 -47.49 -21.50
CA GLY A 359 2.88 -47.27 -21.51
C GLY A 359 2.49 -45.84 -21.86
N CYS A 360 2.56 -45.51 -23.15
CA CYS A 360 1.90 -44.34 -23.74
C CYS A 360 0.66 -44.84 -24.51
N GLY A 361 -0.47 -44.20 -24.25
CA GLY A 361 -1.80 -44.38 -24.85
C GLY A 361 -2.76 -43.63 -23.91
N ASP A 362 -3.68 -42.77 -24.34
CA ASP A 362 -4.49 -42.77 -25.55
C ASP A 362 -5.18 -41.37 -25.66
N PRO A 363 -6.25 -41.12 -26.46
CA PRO A 363 -6.20 -40.26 -27.64
C PRO A 363 -7.00 -38.95 -27.50
N GLY A 364 -6.86 -38.10 -28.53
CA GLY A 364 -7.57 -36.84 -28.67
C GLY A 364 -9.07 -36.96 -28.90
N TRP A 365 -9.76 -35.85 -28.62
CA TRP A 365 -11.07 -35.51 -29.15
C TRP A 365 -11.05 -34.04 -29.55
N GLY A 366 -11.32 -33.78 -30.83
CA GLY A 366 -11.68 -32.47 -31.35
C GLY A 366 -13.19 -32.25 -31.28
N GLY A 367 -13.63 -31.03 -31.56
CA GLY A 367 -15.03 -30.73 -31.83
C GLY A 367 -15.41 -29.27 -31.57
N TRP A 368 -15.27 -28.47 -32.64
CA TRP A 368 -16.00 -27.25 -33.02
C TRP A 368 -16.05 -26.04 -32.08
#